data_AF-A0A2V8QR03-F1
#
_entry.id   AF-A0A2V8QR03-F1
#
_cell.length_a   1.000
_cell.length_b   1.000
_cell.length_c   1.000
_cell.angle_alpha   90.00
_cell.angle_beta   90.00
_cell.angle_gamma   90.00
#
_symmetry.space_group_name_H-M   'P 1'
#
loop_
_entity.id
_entity.type
_entity.pdbx_description
1 polymer ?
#
loop_
_entity_poly.entity_id
_entity_poly.type
_entity_poly.pdbx_seq_one_letter_code
_entity_poly.pdbx_strand_id
1 'polypeptide(L)'
;MNAHNNTIREVEGMGIDILAAGGAGGTTTLKIFSNTISPAAVAHGFGIFVQAGNTSNGAVGTFCANIGAAGANTLSGTSWGDGSGIQIRVISIVSSVFGLQGYSGGSTDVAAVAAKLTSQNNSATAAARITSTSGNGTFGPGNCALMFSPGGIPAAANFLASLTPFDPWQASEPFGSAPADGFDNFFRSRPAGAAADDVINARLDMLTPVGEVTTSLSQRQLDSVVSAAIERWSATGLTPQQVARLRAVKFAVADLSGSYLGEAEGERILVDRSAAGKGWYVGFDPLSDADFAHAASPTRLNTDPASAPAGHLDLLTAVMHEMGHELRLDDT
;
A
#
# COMPACT_ATOMS: atom_id res chain seq x y z
N MET A 1 -12.83 -0.32 -0.71
CA MET A 1 -13.44 -0.09 0.62
C MET A 1 -12.56 -0.77 1.66
N ASN A 2 -12.25 -0.09 2.77
CA ASN A 2 -11.37 -0.62 3.82
C ASN A 2 -12.10 -0.64 5.17
N ALA A 3 -12.14 -1.78 5.84
CA ALA A 3 -12.64 -1.91 7.21
C ALA A 3 -11.53 -2.47 8.11
N HIS A 4 -11.03 -1.65 9.02
CA HIS A 4 -9.92 -2.05 9.88
C HIS A 4 -9.91 -1.36 11.23
N ASN A 5 -9.23 -1.98 12.21
CA ASN A 5 -9.08 -1.49 13.59
C ASN A 5 -10.41 -1.25 14.33
N ASN A 6 -11.48 -1.93 13.91
CA ASN A 6 -12.77 -1.84 14.60
C ASN A 6 -12.86 -2.86 15.73
N THR A 7 -13.54 -2.49 16.82
CA THR A 7 -14.00 -3.44 17.86
C THR A 7 -15.52 -3.51 17.81
N ILE A 8 -16.05 -4.67 17.41
CA ILE A 8 -17.49 -4.91 17.26
C ILE A 8 -17.90 -6.02 18.23
N ARG A 9 -18.83 -5.74 19.13
CA ARG A 9 -19.26 -6.68 20.17
C ARG A 9 -20.75 -6.95 20.06
N GLU A 10 -21.17 -8.08 20.63
CA GLU A 10 -22.58 -8.48 20.72
C GLU A 10 -23.27 -8.49 19.34
N VAL A 11 -22.58 -9.00 18.32
CA VAL A 11 -23.16 -9.13 16.98
C VAL A 11 -24.28 -10.16 17.01
N GLU A 12 -25.53 -9.75 16.79
CA GLU A 12 -26.69 -10.65 16.66
C GLU A 12 -26.93 -11.07 15.19
N GLY A 13 -26.79 -10.10 14.27
CA GLY A 13 -26.94 -10.26 12.83
C GLY A 13 -25.59 -10.31 12.11
N MET A 14 -25.28 -9.29 11.30
CA MET A 14 -23.99 -9.17 10.60
C MET A 14 -23.14 -8.06 11.21
N GLY A 15 -21.86 -8.34 11.46
CA GLY A 15 -20.92 -7.35 11.99
C GLY A 15 -20.42 -6.40 10.90
N ILE A 16 -19.61 -6.95 9.98
CA ILE A 16 -19.22 -6.28 8.74
C ILE A 16 -20.00 -6.94 7.59
N ASP A 17 -20.93 -6.20 7.00
CA ASP A 17 -21.77 -6.68 5.89
C ASP A 17 -21.46 -5.91 4.60
N ILE A 18 -20.94 -6.62 3.61
CA ILE A 18 -20.63 -6.07 2.28
C ILE A 18 -21.46 -6.80 1.23
N LEU A 19 -22.41 -6.08 0.64
CA LEU A 19 -23.24 -6.56 -0.46
C LEU A 19 -22.86 -5.83 -1.76
N ALA A 20 -22.00 -6.45 -2.57
CA ALA A 20 -21.58 -5.89 -3.85
C ALA A 20 -22.45 -6.45 -4.98
N ALA A 21 -23.49 -5.69 -5.33
CA ALA A 21 -24.55 -6.07 -6.25
C ALA A 21 -24.75 -5.03 -7.37
N GLY A 22 -23.66 -4.55 -7.99
CA GLY A 22 -23.69 -3.49 -9.02
C GLY A 22 -23.71 -4.02 -10.46
N GLY A 23 -24.24 -3.21 -11.39
CA GLY A 23 -24.48 -3.53 -12.81
C GLY A 23 -23.24 -3.87 -13.65
N ALA A 24 -23.47 -4.22 -14.91
CA ALA A 24 -22.50 -4.86 -15.80
C ALA A 24 -21.12 -4.18 -15.80
N GLY A 25 -20.08 -4.93 -15.39
CA GLY A 25 -18.68 -4.53 -15.51
C GLY A 25 -18.08 -3.82 -14.30
N GLY A 26 -18.77 -3.77 -13.14
CA GLY A 26 -18.23 -3.13 -11.94
C GLY A 26 -17.14 -3.95 -11.25
N THR A 27 -16.00 -3.32 -10.93
CA THR A 27 -14.97 -3.91 -10.05
C THR A 27 -15.15 -3.38 -8.63
N THR A 28 -15.13 -4.26 -7.62
CA THR A 28 -15.16 -3.87 -6.20
C THR A 28 -13.94 -4.40 -5.48
N THR A 29 -13.13 -3.51 -4.90
CA THR A 29 -11.97 -3.88 -4.07
C THR A 29 -12.27 -3.70 -2.59
N LEU A 30 -11.93 -4.68 -1.76
CA LEU A 30 -12.20 -4.73 -0.33
C LEU A 30 -10.95 -5.16 0.44
N LYS A 31 -10.55 -4.40 1.47
CA LYS A 31 -9.61 -4.88 2.51
C LYS A 31 -10.32 -4.90 3.88
N ILE A 32 -10.38 -6.06 4.52
CA ILE A 32 -10.89 -6.23 5.89
C ILE A 32 -9.79 -6.83 6.76
N PHE A 33 -9.23 -6.06 7.67
CA PHE A 33 -8.06 -6.47 8.47
C PHE A 33 -8.07 -5.81 9.86
N SER A 34 -7.44 -6.43 10.86
CA SER A 34 -7.24 -5.90 12.21
C SER A 34 -8.54 -5.54 12.95
N ASN A 35 -9.66 -6.18 12.60
CA ASN A 35 -10.90 -6.02 13.35
C ASN A 35 -11.00 -7.06 14.47
N THR A 36 -11.56 -6.69 15.62
CA THR A 36 -11.90 -7.62 16.70
C THR A 36 -13.41 -7.72 16.82
N ILE A 37 -13.97 -8.91 16.60
CA ILE A 37 -15.41 -9.13 16.49
C ILE A 37 -15.84 -10.26 17.43
N SER A 38 -16.91 -10.05 18.19
CA SER A 38 -17.50 -11.07 19.07
C SER A 38 -19.02 -11.17 18.90
N PRO A 39 -19.61 -12.38 18.93
CA PRO A 39 -21.03 -12.59 18.77
C PRO A 39 -21.79 -12.20 20.05
N ALA A 40 -23.09 -11.97 19.92
CA ALA A 40 -24.01 -12.02 21.05
C ALA A 40 -24.14 -13.47 21.58
N ALA A 41 -24.70 -13.63 22.78
CA ALA A 41 -24.85 -14.95 23.42
C ALA A 41 -25.67 -15.94 22.58
N VAL A 42 -26.64 -15.44 21.81
CA VAL A 42 -27.47 -16.18 20.85
C VAL A 42 -27.42 -15.48 19.49
N ALA A 43 -26.29 -15.59 18.81
CA ALA A 43 -26.12 -14.99 17.50
C ALA A 43 -26.48 -15.97 16.37
N HIS A 44 -27.12 -15.43 15.32
CA HIS A 44 -27.61 -16.19 14.16
C HIS A 44 -26.95 -15.77 12.84
N GLY A 45 -26.10 -14.73 12.85
CA GLY A 45 -25.42 -14.23 11.67
C GLY A 45 -23.89 -14.31 11.75
N PHE A 46 -23.22 -13.48 10.96
CA PHE A 46 -21.79 -13.61 10.69
C PHE A 46 -21.02 -12.39 11.22
N GLY A 47 -19.82 -12.60 11.74
CA GLY A 47 -18.94 -11.50 12.11
C GLY A 47 -18.51 -10.71 10.88
N ILE A 48 -18.15 -11.41 9.81
CA ILE A 48 -17.86 -10.83 8.49
C ILE A 48 -18.69 -11.57 7.45
N PHE A 49 -19.54 -10.84 6.73
CA PHE A 49 -20.29 -11.32 5.58
C PHE A 49 -19.93 -10.52 4.34
N VAL A 50 -19.52 -11.21 3.28
CA VAL A 50 -19.20 -10.56 2.00
C VAL A 50 -19.87 -11.32 0.88
N GLN A 51 -20.69 -10.62 0.09
CA GLN A 51 -21.38 -11.17 -1.06
C GLN A 51 -20.96 -10.46 -2.34
N ALA A 52 -20.51 -11.22 -3.32
CA ALA A 52 -20.30 -10.75 -4.69
C ALA A 52 -21.46 -11.19 -5.60
N GLY A 53 -22.02 -10.24 -6.34
CA GLY A 53 -23.09 -10.45 -7.31
C GLY A 53 -24.49 -10.57 -6.69
N ASN A 54 -25.48 -10.68 -7.57
CA ASN A 54 -26.90 -10.79 -7.22
C ASN A 54 -27.66 -11.66 -8.25
N THR A 55 -28.97 -11.79 -8.08
CA THR A 55 -29.85 -12.55 -8.99
C THR A 55 -30.45 -11.72 -10.13
N SER A 56 -30.02 -10.46 -10.30
CA SER A 56 -30.53 -9.53 -11.32
C SER A 56 -29.69 -9.61 -12.61
N ASN A 57 -30.38 -9.53 -13.76
CA ASN A 57 -29.76 -9.73 -15.06
C ASN A 57 -28.71 -8.63 -15.34
N GLY A 58 -27.47 -9.01 -15.65
CA GLY A 58 -26.37 -8.08 -15.93
C GLY A 58 -25.44 -7.75 -14.75
N ALA A 59 -25.57 -8.38 -13.58
CA ALA A 59 -24.66 -8.20 -12.45
C ALA A 59 -23.35 -9.02 -12.60
N VAL A 60 -22.57 -8.71 -13.63
CA VAL A 60 -21.18 -9.19 -13.73
C VAL A 60 -20.32 -8.20 -12.97
N GLY A 61 -19.79 -8.65 -11.83
CA GLY A 61 -18.82 -7.89 -11.04
C GLY A 61 -17.59 -8.73 -10.75
N THR A 62 -16.42 -8.12 -10.92
CA THR A 62 -15.15 -8.67 -10.43
C THR A 62 -14.94 -8.16 -9.02
N PHE A 63 -14.84 -9.07 -8.06
CA PHE A 63 -14.59 -8.72 -6.67
C PHE A 63 -13.14 -9.02 -6.32
N CYS A 64 -12.45 -8.10 -5.67
CA CYS A 64 -11.06 -8.24 -5.25
C CYS A 64 -10.99 -8.04 -3.74
N ALA A 65 -10.86 -9.13 -2.99
CA ALA A 65 -10.90 -9.13 -1.53
C ALA A 65 -9.55 -9.51 -0.92
N ASN A 66 -9.13 -8.74 0.08
CA ASN A 66 -8.19 -9.15 1.10
C ASN A 66 -8.94 -9.20 2.43
N ILE A 67 -9.00 -10.39 3.05
CA ILE A 67 -9.67 -10.60 4.33
C ILE A 67 -8.72 -11.34 5.26
N GLY A 68 -7.82 -10.58 5.88
CA GLY A 68 -6.79 -11.09 6.78
C GLY A 68 -5.38 -11.10 6.16
N ALA A 69 -4.45 -11.73 6.87
CA ALA A 69 -2.99 -11.70 6.72
C ALA A 69 -2.29 -10.33 6.92
N ALA A 70 -1.28 -10.32 7.80
CA ALA A 70 -0.52 -9.20 8.41
C ALA A 70 -1.29 -8.06 9.11
N GLY A 71 -2.62 -8.14 9.10
CA GLY A 71 -3.54 -7.52 10.04
C GLY A 71 -4.71 -8.48 10.24
N ALA A 72 -4.48 -9.66 10.82
CA ALA A 72 -5.52 -10.68 10.90
C ALA A 72 -6.74 -10.16 11.69
N ASN A 73 -7.95 -10.42 11.20
CA ASN A 73 -9.15 -10.17 12.01
C ASN A 73 -9.23 -11.22 13.11
N THR A 74 -9.68 -10.82 14.29
CA THR A 74 -9.90 -11.72 15.42
C THR A 74 -11.40 -11.89 15.63
N LEU A 75 -11.91 -13.07 15.34
CA LEU A 75 -13.31 -13.42 15.61
C LEU A 75 -13.32 -14.36 16.80
N SER A 76 -13.97 -13.98 17.89
CA SER A 76 -14.10 -14.82 19.09
C SER A 76 -15.48 -15.48 19.15
N GLY A 77 -15.63 -16.47 20.04
CA GLY A 77 -16.90 -17.17 20.25
C GLY A 77 -17.28 -18.17 19.14
N THR A 78 -18.23 -19.04 19.46
CA THR A 78 -18.69 -20.13 18.57
C THR A 78 -20.14 -19.96 18.10
N SER A 79 -20.86 -18.99 18.66
CA SER A 79 -22.29 -18.72 18.36
C SER A 79 -22.48 -17.99 17.02
N TRP A 80 -21.78 -18.40 15.97
CA TRP A 80 -21.92 -17.79 14.66
C TRP A 80 -22.90 -18.56 13.77
N GLY A 81 -23.49 -17.89 12.79
CA GLY A 81 -24.35 -18.48 11.77
C GLY A 81 -23.64 -19.62 11.05
N ASP A 82 -24.30 -20.77 10.98
CA ASP A 82 -23.75 -22.03 10.44
C ASP A 82 -22.41 -22.48 11.07
N GLY A 83 -22.06 -21.96 12.27
CA GLY A 83 -20.79 -22.20 12.95
C GLY A 83 -19.60 -21.41 12.39
N SER A 84 -19.81 -20.58 11.36
CA SER A 84 -18.76 -19.81 10.69
C SER A 84 -18.83 -18.33 11.08
N GLY A 85 -17.77 -17.78 11.67
CA GLY A 85 -17.68 -16.34 11.95
C GLY A 85 -17.47 -15.49 10.70
N ILE A 86 -16.85 -16.07 9.66
CA ILE A 86 -16.66 -15.43 8.36
C ILE A 86 -17.45 -16.20 7.31
N GLN A 87 -18.30 -15.52 6.56
CA GLN A 87 -18.96 -16.11 5.39
C GLN A 87 -18.71 -15.24 4.16
N ILE A 88 -18.17 -15.85 3.12
CA ILE A 88 -18.17 -15.26 1.79
C ILE A 88 -19.13 -15.99 0.86
N ARG A 89 -19.78 -15.23 0.00
CA ARG A 89 -20.78 -15.76 -0.93
C ARG A 89 -20.59 -15.16 -2.30
N VAL A 90 -20.70 -16.00 -3.33
CA VAL A 90 -20.82 -15.58 -4.72
C VAL A 90 -22.22 -15.92 -5.19
N ILE A 91 -22.96 -14.93 -5.65
CA ILE A 91 -24.25 -15.11 -6.31
C ILE A 91 -24.10 -14.67 -7.76
N SER A 92 -24.42 -15.54 -8.71
CA SER A 92 -24.31 -15.18 -10.13
C SER A 92 -25.39 -15.80 -11.00
N ILE A 93 -25.80 -15.05 -12.02
CA ILE A 93 -26.66 -15.53 -13.12
C ILE A 93 -26.04 -15.35 -14.52
N VAL A 94 -24.85 -14.72 -14.61
CA VAL A 94 -24.16 -14.39 -15.88
C VAL A 94 -22.61 -14.40 -15.76
N SER A 95 -22.06 -15.15 -14.80
CA SER A 95 -20.61 -15.30 -14.48
C SER A 95 -19.98 -14.12 -13.71
N SER A 96 -19.95 -14.23 -12.39
CA SER A 96 -19.29 -13.28 -11.46
C SER A 96 -18.08 -13.94 -10.81
N VAL A 97 -17.02 -13.17 -10.56
CA VAL A 97 -15.78 -13.70 -9.96
C VAL A 97 -15.55 -13.07 -8.59
N PHE A 98 -15.40 -13.91 -7.57
CA PHE A 98 -14.87 -13.50 -6.28
C PHE A 98 -13.37 -13.80 -6.21
N GLY A 99 -12.58 -12.79 -6.56
CA GLY A 99 -11.14 -12.78 -6.40
C GLY A 99 -10.76 -12.64 -4.93
N LEU A 100 -10.04 -13.62 -4.40
CA LEU A 100 -9.43 -13.56 -3.08
C LEU A 100 -7.92 -13.44 -3.26
N GLN A 101 -7.30 -12.42 -2.66
CA GLN A 101 -5.88 -12.17 -2.84
C GLN A 101 -5.06 -13.38 -2.40
N GLY A 102 -4.17 -13.83 -3.29
CA GLY A 102 -3.35 -15.01 -3.06
C GLY A 102 -4.05 -16.36 -3.13
N TYR A 103 -5.31 -16.40 -3.57
CA TYR A 103 -5.99 -17.66 -3.79
C TYR A 103 -5.54 -18.28 -5.12
N SER A 104 -5.00 -19.49 -5.03
CA SER A 104 -4.50 -20.27 -6.17
C SER A 104 -5.25 -21.60 -6.37
N GLY A 105 -6.33 -21.81 -5.61
CA GLY A 105 -7.15 -23.02 -5.67
C GLY A 105 -8.11 -23.05 -6.87
N GLY A 106 -8.91 -24.12 -6.96
CA GLY A 106 -9.87 -24.32 -8.03
C GLY A 106 -11.01 -23.31 -8.02
N SER A 107 -11.50 -22.91 -9.20
CA SER A 107 -12.50 -21.84 -9.34
C SER A 107 -13.86 -22.12 -8.69
N THR A 108 -14.13 -23.35 -8.27
CA THR A 108 -15.35 -23.76 -7.56
C THR A 108 -15.06 -24.42 -6.21
N ASP A 109 -13.81 -24.40 -5.75
CA ASP A 109 -13.38 -25.08 -4.53
C ASP A 109 -13.66 -24.25 -3.28
N VAL A 110 -14.93 -24.29 -2.85
CA VAL A 110 -15.40 -23.62 -1.62
C VAL A 110 -14.64 -24.07 -0.36
N ALA A 111 -14.13 -25.30 -0.32
CA ALA A 111 -13.41 -25.83 0.83
C ALA A 111 -12.01 -25.20 0.92
N ALA A 112 -11.30 -25.11 -0.21
CA ALA A 112 -10.00 -24.43 -0.26
C ALA A 112 -10.12 -22.94 0.08
N VAL A 113 -11.19 -22.27 -0.36
CA VAL A 113 -11.42 -20.86 -0.02
C VAL A 113 -11.71 -20.68 1.47
N ALA A 114 -12.57 -21.53 2.04
CA ALA A 114 -12.85 -21.53 3.48
C ALA A 114 -11.58 -21.82 4.31
N ALA A 115 -10.74 -22.76 3.87
CA ALA A 115 -9.47 -23.06 4.52
C ALA A 115 -8.51 -21.86 4.49
N LYS A 116 -8.36 -21.19 3.34
CA LYS A 116 -7.51 -20.00 3.21
C LYS A 116 -7.98 -18.88 4.15
N LEU A 117 -9.27 -18.54 4.13
CA LEU A 117 -9.83 -17.49 5.00
C LEU A 117 -9.67 -17.82 6.48
N THR A 118 -9.87 -19.09 6.84
CA THR A 118 -9.64 -19.58 8.21
C THR A 118 -8.17 -19.41 8.60
N SER A 119 -7.22 -19.74 7.72
CA SER A 119 -5.79 -19.56 8.00
C SER A 119 -5.32 -18.09 8.06
N GLN A 120 -6.05 -17.18 7.42
CA GLN A 120 -5.69 -15.76 7.35
C GLN A 120 -6.24 -14.92 8.51
N ASN A 121 -7.10 -15.50 9.36
CA ASN A 121 -7.78 -14.80 10.45
C ASN A 121 -7.62 -15.57 11.77
N ASN A 122 -7.60 -14.83 12.88
CA ASN A 122 -7.39 -15.38 14.21
C ASN A 122 -8.71 -15.86 14.82
N SER A 123 -8.71 -17.09 15.34
CA SER A 123 -9.85 -17.71 16.04
C SER A 123 -11.14 -17.76 15.19
N ALA A 124 -11.04 -17.54 13.89
CA ALA A 124 -12.15 -17.51 12.97
C ALA A 124 -12.37 -18.88 12.33
N THR A 125 -13.63 -19.27 12.15
CA THR A 125 -14.01 -20.34 11.22
C THR A 125 -14.67 -19.68 10.02
N ALA A 126 -14.18 -19.97 8.81
CA ALA A 126 -14.72 -19.40 7.59
C ALA A 126 -15.52 -20.41 6.77
N ALA A 127 -16.50 -19.92 6.01
CA ALA A 127 -17.25 -20.67 5.02
C ALA A 127 -17.32 -19.90 3.70
N ALA A 128 -17.30 -20.62 2.58
CA ALA A 128 -17.50 -20.07 1.24
C ALA A 128 -18.70 -20.74 0.57
N ARG A 129 -19.48 -19.98 -0.20
CA ARG A 129 -20.66 -20.47 -0.92
C ARG A 129 -20.72 -19.93 -2.34
N ILE A 130 -21.17 -20.76 -3.27
CA ILE A 130 -21.57 -20.36 -4.62
C ILE A 130 -23.07 -20.62 -4.73
N THR A 131 -23.84 -19.62 -5.13
CA THR A 131 -25.29 -19.69 -5.35
C THR A 131 -25.58 -19.26 -6.79
N SER A 132 -26.18 -20.11 -7.62
CA SER A 132 -26.54 -19.78 -9.00
C SER A 132 -27.92 -20.30 -9.39
N THR A 133 -28.62 -19.56 -10.27
CA THR A 133 -29.86 -19.99 -10.93
C THR A 133 -29.66 -20.30 -12.42
N SER A 134 -28.65 -19.71 -13.08
CA SER A 134 -28.16 -20.06 -14.43
C SER A 134 -26.75 -19.50 -14.64
N GLY A 135 -25.74 -20.31 -14.98
CA GLY A 135 -24.33 -19.88 -15.02
C GLY A 135 -23.68 -19.83 -13.63
N ASN A 136 -22.40 -20.21 -13.51
CA ASN A 136 -21.74 -20.34 -12.22
C ASN A 136 -20.89 -19.11 -11.90
N GLY A 137 -21.03 -18.59 -10.67
CA GLY A 137 -20.02 -17.73 -10.08
C GLY A 137 -18.78 -18.54 -9.73
N THR A 138 -17.61 -17.90 -9.77
CA THR A 138 -16.34 -18.57 -9.50
C THR A 138 -15.50 -17.83 -8.48
N PHE A 139 -14.64 -18.54 -7.78
CA PHE A 139 -13.52 -17.96 -7.08
C PHE A 139 -12.32 -17.86 -8.01
N GLY A 140 -11.41 -16.94 -7.72
CA GLY A 140 -10.19 -16.77 -8.49
C GLY A 140 -9.12 -16.01 -7.72
N PRO A 141 -7.95 -15.81 -8.33
CA PRO A 141 -6.94 -14.92 -7.77
C PRO A 141 -7.51 -13.50 -7.70
N GLY A 142 -7.43 -12.88 -6.52
CA GLY A 142 -7.71 -11.46 -6.35
C GLY A 142 -6.52 -10.64 -6.85
N ASN A 143 -6.55 -10.20 -8.10
CA ASN A 143 -5.67 -9.15 -8.58
C ASN A 143 -6.17 -7.82 -8.00
N CYS A 144 -5.88 -7.60 -6.72
CA CYS A 144 -6.28 -6.42 -5.99
C CYS A 144 -5.36 -5.25 -6.36
N ALA A 145 -5.94 -4.10 -6.70
CA ALA A 145 -5.21 -2.84 -6.75
C ALA A 145 -4.60 -2.50 -5.37
N LEU A 146 -3.36 -2.03 -5.32
CA LEU A 146 -2.75 -1.45 -4.13
C LEU A 146 -3.62 -0.32 -3.59
N MET A 147 -3.91 -0.38 -2.30
CA MET A 147 -4.63 0.68 -1.61
C MET A 147 -3.76 1.30 -0.53
N PHE A 148 -4.00 2.58 -0.26
CA PHE A 148 -3.47 3.27 0.89
C PHE A 148 -3.84 2.53 2.18
N SER A 149 -2.83 2.17 2.96
CA SER A 149 -2.98 1.63 4.29
C SER A 149 -2.62 2.70 5.32
N PRO A 150 -3.46 2.94 6.34
CA PRO A 150 -3.10 3.79 7.47
C PRO A 150 -1.89 3.22 8.23
N GLY A 151 -0.98 4.11 8.64
CA GLY A 151 0.28 3.74 9.30
C GLY A 151 1.36 4.79 9.07
N GLY A 152 2.63 4.36 9.20
CA GLY A 152 3.79 5.23 9.02
C GLY A 152 4.09 6.15 10.20
N ILE A 153 5.11 6.99 10.03
CA ILE A 153 5.50 8.02 10.98
C ILE A 153 4.98 9.37 10.46
N PRO A 154 4.16 10.11 11.22
CA PRO A 154 3.76 11.45 10.81
C PRO A 154 4.98 12.39 10.84
N ALA A 155 5.01 13.36 9.94
CA ALA A 155 5.97 14.45 10.02
C ALA A 155 5.83 15.18 11.36
N ALA A 156 6.95 15.48 12.02
CA ALA A 156 6.95 16.24 13.26
C ALA A 156 6.30 17.60 13.04
N ALA A 157 5.15 17.84 13.69
CA ALA A 157 4.54 19.15 13.69
C ALA A 157 5.44 20.12 14.49
N ASN A 158 6.00 21.11 13.81
CA ASN A 158 6.86 22.19 14.32
C ASN A 158 8.26 21.80 14.80
N PHE A 159 9.17 21.51 13.86
CA PHE A 159 10.61 21.62 14.09
C PHE A 159 11.17 23.04 13.83
N LEU A 160 10.31 24.01 13.46
CA LEU A 160 10.72 25.41 13.25
C LEU A 160 10.73 26.25 14.55
N ALA A 161 10.30 25.70 15.68
CA ALA A 161 10.28 26.43 16.96
C ALA A 161 11.59 26.30 17.77
N SER A 162 12.49 25.37 17.42
CA SER A 162 13.79 25.20 18.11
C SER A 162 15.00 25.62 17.28
N LEU A 163 14.81 26.01 16.02
CA LEU A 163 15.81 26.79 15.31
C LEU A 163 15.65 28.24 15.80
N THR A 164 16.28 28.56 16.94
CA THR A 164 16.57 29.97 17.22
C THR A 164 17.23 30.54 15.97
N PRO A 165 16.77 31.69 15.42
CA PRO A 165 17.50 32.37 14.37
C PRO A 165 18.95 32.49 14.82
N PHE A 166 19.88 32.02 14.00
CA PHE A 166 21.29 32.32 14.20
C PHE A 166 21.39 33.85 14.20
N ASP A 167 21.57 34.46 15.37
CA ASP A 167 21.77 35.91 15.51
C ASP A 167 23.24 36.20 15.22
N PRO A 168 23.58 36.77 14.04
CA PRO A 168 24.97 36.98 13.67
C PRO A 168 25.65 38.09 14.51
N TRP A 169 24.93 38.73 15.45
CA TRP A 169 25.46 39.79 16.31
C TRP A 169 25.77 39.37 17.76
N GLN A 170 25.47 38.13 18.17
CA GLN A 170 25.75 37.64 19.53
C GLN A 170 27.01 36.77 19.68
N ALA A 171 27.78 36.53 18.60
CA ALA A 171 29.05 35.82 18.70
C ALA A 171 30.21 36.79 19.08
N SER A 172 30.25 37.22 20.34
CA SER A 172 31.42 37.90 20.93
C SER A 172 32.20 37.01 21.89
N GLU A 173 32.30 35.72 21.61
CA GLU A 173 33.24 34.80 22.29
C GLU A 173 34.39 34.46 21.33
N PRO A 174 35.65 34.45 21.79
CA PRO A 174 36.81 34.40 20.91
C PRO A 174 36.94 33.01 20.30
N PHE A 175 36.82 32.90 18.98
CA PHE A 175 37.20 31.70 18.24
C PHE A 175 38.67 31.40 18.50
N GLY A 176 38.93 30.30 19.22
CA GLY A 176 40.24 29.68 19.27
C GLY A 176 40.68 29.31 17.85
N SER A 177 41.89 29.74 17.50
CA SER A 177 42.55 29.61 16.21
C SER A 177 42.49 28.20 15.60
N ALA A 178 41.77 28.04 14.49
CA ALA A 178 41.96 26.98 13.51
C ALA A 178 42.76 27.53 12.30
N PRO A 179 43.57 26.72 11.59
CA PRO A 179 44.49 27.21 10.56
C PRO A 179 43.75 27.78 9.34
N ALA A 180 44.22 28.93 8.85
CA ALA A 180 43.55 29.84 7.92
C ALA A 180 43.75 29.49 6.42
N ASP A 181 43.75 28.22 6.05
CA ASP A 181 44.34 27.82 4.76
C ASP A 181 43.32 27.29 3.74
N GLY A 182 42.08 27.00 4.15
CA GLY A 182 41.07 26.35 3.29
C GLY A 182 39.95 27.25 2.78
N PHE A 183 39.48 28.21 3.59
CA PHE A 183 38.25 28.97 3.29
C PHE A 183 38.48 30.21 2.42
N ASP A 184 39.66 30.84 2.48
CA ASP A 184 39.92 32.12 1.78
C ASP A 184 40.19 31.98 0.28
N ASN A 185 40.61 30.80 -0.18
CA ASN A 185 40.93 30.57 -1.60
C ASN A 185 39.69 30.34 -2.47
N PHE A 186 38.54 29.99 -1.86
CA PHE A 186 37.30 29.78 -2.60
C PHE A 186 36.64 31.09 -3.06
N PHE A 187 36.79 32.17 -2.28
CA PHE A 187 36.19 33.48 -2.59
C PHE A 187 36.96 34.33 -3.61
N ARG A 188 38.16 33.91 -4.04
CA ARG A 188 39.02 34.70 -4.95
C ARG A 188 38.86 34.39 -6.43
N SER A 189 38.12 33.35 -6.83
CA SER A 189 37.90 33.00 -8.25
C SER A 189 36.59 33.56 -8.79
N ARG A 190 36.39 34.88 -8.69
CA ARG A 190 35.25 35.58 -9.26
C ARG A 190 35.57 36.03 -10.69
N PRO A 191 34.85 35.61 -11.74
CA PRO A 191 34.77 36.40 -12.95
C PRO A 191 33.97 37.66 -12.63
N ALA A 192 34.54 38.83 -12.87
CA ALA A 192 33.87 40.10 -12.64
C ALA A 192 32.66 40.24 -13.58
N GLY A 193 31.43 40.02 -13.07
CA GLY A 193 30.21 40.31 -13.83
C GLY A 193 28.94 39.53 -13.48
N ALA A 194 29.01 38.44 -12.72
CA ALA A 194 27.79 37.73 -12.32
C ALA A 194 27.08 38.46 -11.16
N ALA A 195 25.78 38.72 -11.32
CA ALA A 195 24.93 39.20 -10.23
C ALA A 195 24.88 38.16 -9.10
N ALA A 196 24.85 38.62 -7.85
CA ALA A 196 24.81 37.71 -6.68
C ALA A 196 23.60 36.76 -6.74
N ASP A 197 22.51 37.22 -7.35
CA ASP A 197 21.21 36.54 -7.38
C ASP A 197 21.21 35.30 -8.30
N ASP A 198 21.94 35.33 -9.42
CA ASP A 198 22.04 34.19 -10.36
C ASP A 198 22.87 33.03 -9.78
N VAL A 199 23.88 33.35 -8.98
CA VAL A 199 24.73 32.34 -8.32
C VAL A 199 24.01 31.72 -7.13
N ILE A 200 23.19 32.48 -6.40
CA ILE A 200 22.40 31.96 -5.29
C ILE A 200 21.34 30.98 -5.81
N ASN A 201 20.65 31.30 -6.92
CA ASN A 201 19.65 30.41 -7.51
C ASN A 201 20.28 29.14 -8.13
N ALA A 202 21.41 29.27 -8.85
CA ALA A 202 22.13 28.11 -9.37
C ALA A 202 22.81 27.25 -8.28
N ARG A 203 23.11 27.84 -7.11
CA ARG A 203 23.61 27.11 -5.93
C ARG A 203 22.49 26.47 -5.12
N LEU A 204 21.27 27.02 -5.12
CA LEU A 204 20.10 26.36 -4.54
C LEU A 204 19.74 25.08 -5.30
N ASP A 205 19.84 25.10 -6.63
CA ASP A 205 19.69 23.91 -7.50
C ASP A 205 20.85 22.90 -7.37
N MET A 206 22.02 23.32 -6.89
CA MET A 206 23.21 22.47 -6.72
C MET A 206 23.43 22.00 -5.26
N LEU A 207 22.69 22.57 -4.29
CA LEU A 207 22.79 22.28 -2.85
C LEU A 207 21.50 21.72 -2.24
N THR A 208 20.51 21.33 -3.05
CA THR A 208 19.31 20.65 -2.54
C THR A 208 19.18 19.20 -3.03
N PRO A 209 19.88 18.24 -2.40
CA PRO A 209 19.44 16.85 -2.39
C PRO A 209 18.93 16.51 -0.98
N VAL A 210 17.67 16.88 -0.74
CA VAL A 210 16.83 16.22 0.28
C VAL A 210 15.94 15.29 -0.54
N GLY A 211 15.83 14.00 -0.19
CA GLY A 211 15.07 13.02 -0.99
C GLY A 211 13.75 13.60 -1.50
N GLU A 212 13.51 13.48 -2.81
CA GLU A 212 12.42 14.22 -3.45
C GLU A 212 11.08 13.65 -2.99
N VAL A 213 10.39 14.40 -2.15
CA VAL A 213 8.96 14.23 -1.94
C VAL A 213 8.25 14.92 -3.09
N THR A 214 7.44 14.18 -3.83
CA THR A 214 6.60 14.72 -4.89
C THR A 214 5.12 14.54 -4.59
N THR A 215 4.34 15.59 -4.77
CA THR A 215 2.87 15.53 -4.72
C THR A 215 2.26 15.15 -6.08
N SER A 216 3.09 15.08 -7.13
CA SER A 216 2.69 14.71 -8.47
C SER A 216 3.79 13.88 -9.13
N LEU A 217 3.69 12.56 -9.00
CA LEU A 217 4.66 11.62 -9.57
C LEU A 217 4.79 11.81 -11.08
N SER A 218 6.02 11.91 -11.56
CA SER A 218 6.32 11.87 -12.99
C SER A 218 6.66 10.46 -13.45
N GLN A 219 6.45 10.18 -14.73
CA GLN A 219 6.83 8.88 -15.30
C GLN A 219 8.33 8.60 -15.14
N ARG A 220 9.18 9.63 -15.24
CA ARG A 220 10.63 9.48 -15.07
C ARG A 220 11.02 9.01 -13.66
N GLN A 221 10.38 9.57 -12.64
CA GLN A 221 10.59 9.15 -11.24
C GLN A 221 10.10 7.73 -11.01
N LEU A 222 8.95 7.36 -11.60
CA LEU A 222 8.45 6.00 -11.54
C LEU A 222 9.44 5.01 -12.21
N ASP A 223 9.94 5.33 -13.40
CA ASP A 223 10.87 4.47 -14.14
C ASP A 223 12.20 4.25 -13.38
N SER A 224 12.72 5.27 -12.69
CA SER A 224 13.93 5.12 -11.86
C SER A 224 13.70 4.19 -10.68
N VAL A 225 12.54 4.28 -10.02
CA VAL A 225 12.20 3.40 -8.90
C VAL A 225 11.89 1.98 -9.36
N VAL A 226 11.22 1.80 -10.50
CA VAL A 226 10.99 0.48 -11.12
C VAL A 226 12.31 -0.21 -11.43
N SER A 227 13.31 0.52 -11.91
CA SER A 227 14.64 -0.04 -12.18
C SER A 227 15.29 -0.55 -10.89
N ALA A 228 15.25 0.23 -9.81
CA ALA A 228 15.78 -0.16 -8.51
C ALA A 228 15.01 -1.35 -7.89
N ALA A 229 13.68 -1.38 -8.03
CA ALA A 229 12.85 -2.48 -7.55
C ALA A 229 13.17 -3.81 -8.27
N ILE A 230 13.39 -3.78 -9.59
CA ILE A 230 13.82 -4.97 -10.36
C ILE A 230 15.19 -5.46 -9.88
N GLU A 231 16.11 -4.54 -9.58
CA GLU A 231 17.43 -4.89 -9.06
C GLU A 231 17.32 -5.58 -7.69
N ARG A 232 16.53 -5.01 -6.77
CA ARG A 232 16.27 -5.61 -5.44
C ARG A 232 15.63 -6.99 -5.56
N TRP A 233 14.60 -7.15 -6.38
CA TRP A 233 13.97 -8.45 -6.64
C TRP A 233 14.94 -9.46 -7.28
N SER A 234 15.80 -9.02 -8.19
CA SER A 234 16.80 -9.90 -8.81
C SER A 234 17.81 -10.42 -7.78
N ALA A 235 18.13 -9.63 -6.76
CA ALA A 235 19.03 -10.02 -5.68
C ALA A 235 18.42 -11.05 -4.71
N THR A 236 17.10 -11.29 -4.72
CA THR A 236 16.47 -12.29 -3.84
C THR A 236 16.60 -13.73 -4.35
N GLY A 237 17.30 -13.95 -5.46
CA GLY A 237 17.47 -15.28 -6.06
C GLY A 237 16.34 -15.70 -7.00
N LEU A 238 15.60 -14.74 -7.57
CA LEU A 238 14.60 -15.03 -8.61
C LEU A 238 15.23 -15.73 -9.82
N THR A 239 14.46 -16.62 -10.45
CA THR A 239 14.87 -17.26 -11.69
C THR A 239 14.94 -16.24 -12.85
N PRO A 240 15.75 -16.48 -13.89
CA PRO A 240 15.80 -15.61 -15.07
C PRO A 240 14.43 -15.36 -15.71
N GLN A 241 13.54 -16.36 -15.68
CA GLN A 241 12.17 -16.26 -16.17
C GLN A 241 11.32 -15.30 -15.33
N GLN A 242 11.47 -15.32 -14.00
CA GLN A 242 10.77 -14.39 -13.11
C GLN A 242 11.29 -12.95 -13.28
N VAL A 243 12.61 -12.77 -13.42
CA VAL A 243 13.18 -11.45 -13.72
C VAL A 243 12.71 -10.92 -15.08
N ALA A 244 12.65 -11.79 -16.11
CA ALA A 244 12.13 -11.42 -17.42
C ALA A 244 10.64 -11.04 -17.36
N ARG A 245 9.85 -11.72 -16.51
CA ARG A 245 8.46 -11.37 -16.24
C ARG A 245 8.35 -9.96 -15.65
N LEU A 246 9.12 -9.65 -14.60
CA LEU A 246 9.13 -8.30 -14.01
C LEU A 246 9.50 -7.20 -15.02
N ARG A 247 10.50 -7.45 -15.87
CA ARG A 247 10.92 -6.50 -16.92
C ARG A 247 9.89 -6.30 -18.03
N ALA A 248 8.97 -7.24 -18.22
CA ALA A 248 7.92 -7.14 -19.23
C ALA A 248 6.72 -6.29 -18.77
N VAL A 249 6.56 -6.11 -17.46
CA VAL A 249 5.49 -5.32 -16.86
C VAL A 249 5.69 -3.84 -17.20
N LYS A 250 4.63 -3.18 -17.66
CA LYS A 250 4.68 -1.75 -17.99
C LYS A 250 4.11 -0.93 -16.85
N PHE A 251 4.93 -0.06 -16.26
CA PHE A 251 4.48 0.87 -15.24
C PHE A 251 4.07 2.20 -15.86
N ALA A 252 2.94 2.76 -15.42
CA ALA A 252 2.46 4.05 -15.90
C ALA A 252 1.90 4.89 -14.76
N VAL A 253 2.17 6.20 -14.76
CA VAL A 253 1.51 7.12 -13.83
C VAL A 253 0.08 7.42 -14.31
N ALA A 254 -0.90 7.28 -13.42
CA ALA A 254 -2.30 7.60 -13.68
C ALA A 254 -2.93 8.38 -12.50
N ASP A 255 -4.04 9.06 -12.75
CA ASP A 255 -4.86 9.63 -11.68
C ASP A 255 -5.86 8.56 -11.22
N LEU A 256 -5.56 7.88 -10.11
CA LEU A 256 -6.42 6.82 -9.60
C LEU A 256 -7.45 7.39 -8.63
N SER A 257 -8.68 6.89 -8.68
CA SER A 257 -9.76 7.39 -7.83
C SER A 257 -9.65 6.89 -6.37
N GLY A 258 -10.08 7.69 -5.41
CA GLY A 258 -10.19 7.24 -4.02
C GLY A 258 -8.84 6.98 -3.33
N SER A 259 -8.66 5.77 -2.83
CA SER A 259 -7.48 5.37 -2.03
C SER A 259 -6.55 4.42 -2.76
N TYR A 260 -6.69 4.24 -4.07
CA TYR A 260 -5.82 3.37 -4.85
C TYR A 260 -4.46 4.04 -5.05
N LEU A 261 -3.39 3.29 -4.83
CA LEU A 261 -2.01 3.70 -5.05
C LEU A 261 -1.39 3.02 -6.27
N GLY A 262 -1.93 1.85 -6.63
CA GLY A 262 -1.47 1.00 -7.71
C GLY A 262 -2.65 0.17 -8.24
N GLU A 263 -2.76 -0.03 -9.54
CA GLU A 263 -3.81 -0.85 -10.14
C GLU A 263 -3.24 -1.66 -11.31
N ALA A 264 -3.42 -2.98 -11.27
CA ALA A 264 -3.03 -3.86 -12.36
C ALA A 264 -4.10 -3.88 -13.47
N GLU A 265 -3.72 -3.45 -14.67
CA GLU A 265 -4.52 -3.50 -15.90
C GLU A 265 -3.83 -4.41 -16.94
N GLY A 266 -4.13 -5.71 -16.87
CA GLY A 266 -3.56 -6.71 -17.78
C GLY A 266 -2.05 -6.90 -17.57
N GLU A 267 -1.22 -6.38 -18.50
CA GLU A 267 0.25 -6.38 -18.42
C GLU A 267 0.83 -5.02 -17.98
N ARG A 268 -0.05 -4.12 -17.51
CA ARG A 268 0.32 -2.79 -17.04
C ARG A 268 0.00 -2.64 -15.57
N ILE A 269 0.82 -1.86 -14.86
CA ILE A 269 0.58 -1.42 -13.49
C ILE A 269 0.49 0.10 -13.51
N LEU A 270 -0.69 0.61 -13.21
CA LEU A 270 -0.94 2.03 -13.02
C LEU A 270 -0.53 2.41 -11.60
N VAL A 271 0.18 3.52 -11.42
CA VAL A 271 0.57 4.04 -10.10
C VAL A 271 -0.04 5.43 -9.94
N ASP A 272 -0.67 5.69 -8.79
CA ASP A 272 -1.36 6.95 -8.55
C ASP A 272 -0.41 8.14 -8.56
N ARG A 273 -0.76 9.21 -9.27
CA ARG A 273 0.05 10.42 -9.36
C ARG A 273 0.24 11.11 -8.01
N SER A 274 -0.80 11.13 -7.18
CA SER A 274 -0.85 11.93 -5.96
C SER A 274 -0.57 11.16 -4.67
N ALA A 275 -0.42 9.84 -4.76
CA ALA A 275 -0.34 8.94 -3.63
C ALA A 275 -1.59 9.06 -2.71
N ALA A 276 -2.78 9.07 -3.30
CA ALA A 276 -4.05 9.36 -2.63
C ALA A 276 -4.03 10.69 -1.83
N GLY A 277 -3.35 11.71 -2.38
CA GLY A 277 -3.16 13.02 -1.76
C GLY A 277 -2.09 13.07 -0.65
N LYS A 278 -1.33 11.99 -0.42
CA LYS A 278 -0.23 11.98 0.55
C LYS A 278 1.12 12.34 -0.04
N GLY A 279 1.29 12.28 -1.35
CA GLY A 279 2.58 12.41 -2.01
C GLY A 279 3.49 11.20 -1.83
N TRP A 280 4.40 11.05 -2.77
CA TRP A 280 5.38 9.98 -2.84
C TRP A 280 6.73 10.49 -2.35
N TYR A 281 7.37 9.75 -1.46
CA TYR A 281 8.80 9.80 -1.25
C TYR A 281 9.47 8.90 -2.30
N VAL A 282 10.31 9.51 -3.15
CA VAL A 282 11.05 8.81 -4.22
C VAL A 282 12.47 8.45 -3.79
N GLY A 283 13.01 9.21 -2.83
CA GLY A 283 14.40 9.11 -2.40
C GLY A 283 15.39 9.65 -3.45
N PHE A 284 16.60 9.98 -2.99
CA PHE A 284 17.70 10.37 -3.91
C PHE A 284 18.33 9.14 -4.57
N ASP A 285 18.52 8.09 -3.77
CA ASP A 285 18.99 6.78 -4.22
C ASP A 285 17.93 5.73 -3.87
N PRO A 286 17.08 5.32 -4.83
CA PRO A 286 16.06 4.29 -4.60
C PRO A 286 16.63 2.91 -4.25
N LEU A 287 17.96 2.70 -4.30
CA LEU A 287 18.58 1.47 -3.80
C LEU A 287 19.00 1.57 -2.34
N SER A 288 18.96 2.76 -1.72
CA SER A 288 19.35 2.97 -0.33
C SER A 288 18.16 2.99 0.62
N ASP A 289 18.29 2.33 1.77
CA ASP A 289 17.33 2.41 2.88
C ASP A 289 17.77 3.40 3.97
N ALA A 290 18.77 4.24 3.71
CA ALA A 290 19.41 5.11 4.72
C ALA A 290 18.41 6.06 5.41
N ASP A 291 17.38 6.49 4.69
CA ASP A 291 16.32 7.37 5.20
C ASP A 291 15.29 6.63 6.08
N PHE A 292 15.42 5.30 6.23
CA PHE A 292 14.58 4.42 7.05
C PHE A 292 15.41 3.66 8.10
N ALA A 293 16.17 4.40 8.91
CA ALA A 293 17.13 3.82 9.86
C ALA A 293 16.50 3.06 11.06
N HIS A 294 15.18 3.09 11.26
CA HIS A 294 14.53 2.53 12.44
C HIS A 294 13.73 1.27 12.13
N ALA A 295 14.26 0.09 12.46
CA ALA A 295 13.52 -1.17 12.33
C ALA A 295 12.36 -1.25 13.34
N ALA A 296 11.13 -1.28 12.85
CA ALA A 296 9.93 -1.55 13.64
C ALA A 296 9.62 -3.05 13.73
N SER A 297 10.04 -3.83 12.72
CA SER A 297 9.97 -5.29 12.66
C SER A 297 10.98 -5.81 11.62
N PRO A 298 11.18 -7.14 11.47
CA PRO A 298 12.06 -7.68 10.43
C PRO A 298 11.69 -7.27 9.00
N THR A 299 10.43 -6.94 8.74
CA THR A 299 9.90 -6.56 7.42
C THR A 299 9.45 -5.10 7.34
N ARG A 300 9.71 -4.30 8.39
CA ARG A 300 9.25 -2.90 8.44
C ARG A 300 10.31 -1.98 9.00
N LEU A 301 10.72 -1.03 8.19
CA LEU A 301 11.54 0.11 8.58
C LEU A 301 10.67 1.37 8.66
N ASN A 302 10.99 2.22 9.62
CA ASN A 302 10.41 3.52 9.82
C ASN A 302 11.49 4.59 9.63
N THR A 303 11.04 5.74 9.15
CA THR A 303 11.84 6.95 9.04
C THR A 303 11.84 7.75 10.34
N ASP A 304 12.71 8.75 10.47
CA ASP A 304 12.66 9.72 11.57
C ASP A 304 11.54 10.74 11.31
N PRO A 305 10.71 11.12 12.30
CA PRO A 305 9.65 12.12 12.13
C PRO A 305 10.09 13.47 11.54
N ALA A 306 11.35 13.85 11.69
CA ALA A 306 11.92 15.09 11.16
C ALA A 306 12.53 14.95 9.75
N SER A 307 12.57 13.72 9.20
CA SER A 307 13.18 13.45 7.90
C SER A 307 12.16 13.42 6.76
N ALA A 308 12.65 13.55 5.53
CA ALA A 308 11.84 13.78 4.33
C ALA A 308 10.74 12.72 4.07
N PRO A 309 10.93 11.40 4.32
CA PRO A 309 9.86 10.43 4.09
C PRO A 309 8.67 10.56 5.05
N ALA A 310 8.82 11.27 6.17
CA ALA A 310 7.78 11.34 7.19
C ALA A 310 6.51 12.01 6.66
N GLY A 311 5.35 11.38 6.89
CA GLY A 311 4.06 11.84 6.37
C GLY A 311 3.76 11.50 4.90
N HIS A 312 4.70 10.90 4.17
CA HIS A 312 4.57 10.51 2.76
C HIS A 312 4.57 8.98 2.58
N LEU A 313 4.24 8.52 1.38
CA LEU A 313 4.31 7.10 1.02
C LEU A 313 5.62 6.80 0.31
N ASP A 314 6.27 5.70 0.68
CA ASP A 314 7.49 5.26 0.00
C ASP A 314 7.17 4.59 -1.35
N LEU A 315 7.62 5.20 -2.45
CA LEU A 315 7.32 4.73 -3.80
C LEU A 315 7.99 3.38 -4.10
N LEU A 316 9.20 3.16 -3.58
CA LEU A 316 9.93 1.91 -3.78
C LEU A 316 9.17 0.74 -3.16
N THR A 317 8.70 0.89 -1.93
CA THR A 317 7.86 -0.11 -1.25
C THR A 317 6.61 -0.43 -2.06
N ALA A 318 5.90 0.60 -2.55
CA ALA A 318 4.69 0.39 -3.36
C ALA A 318 4.99 -0.35 -4.67
N VAL A 319 6.03 0.03 -5.41
CA VAL A 319 6.42 -0.63 -6.66
C VAL A 319 6.89 -2.07 -6.41
N MET A 320 7.67 -2.30 -5.36
CA MET A 320 8.11 -3.65 -4.99
C MET A 320 6.92 -4.56 -4.64
N HIS A 321 5.91 -4.02 -3.96
CA HIS A 321 4.68 -4.73 -3.64
C HIS A 321 3.92 -5.14 -4.90
N GLU A 322 3.69 -4.21 -5.82
CA GLU A 322 3.02 -4.48 -7.10
C GLU A 322 3.78 -5.53 -7.93
N MET A 323 5.10 -5.50 -7.92
CA MET A 323 5.93 -6.54 -8.55
C MET A 323 5.78 -7.92 -7.88
N GLY A 324 5.59 -7.95 -6.57
CA GLY A 324 5.31 -9.19 -5.83
C GLY A 324 4.04 -9.87 -6.36
N HIS A 325 2.99 -9.10 -6.65
CA HIS A 325 1.76 -9.61 -7.24
C HIS A 325 1.95 -10.16 -8.65
N GLU A 326 2.79 -9.55 -9.48
CA GLU A 326 3.15 -10.09 -10.80
C GLU A 326 3.90 -11.43 -10.70
N LEU A 327 4.59 -11.66 -9.58
CA LEU A 327 5.21 -12.95 -9.25
C LEU A 327 4.25 -13.94 -8.57
N ARG A 328 2.98 -13.57 -8.39
CA ARG A 328 1.96 -14.34 -7.65
C ARG A 328 2.29 -14.53 -6.17
N LEU A 329 2.96 -13.54 -5.57
CA LEU A 329 3.17 -13.47 -4.13
C LEU A 329 2.01 -12.72 -3.48
N ASP A 330 1.64 -13.18 -2.28
CA ASP A 330 0.56 -12.63 -1.47
C ASP A 330 1.01 -11.36 -0.73
N ASP A 331 0.07 -10.50 -0.34
CA ASP A 331 0.32 -9.42 0.64
C ASP A 331 0.83 -10.04 1.94
N THR A 332 2.02 -9.65 2.39
CA THR A 332 2.59 -10.02 3.70
C THR A 332 3.10 -8.81 4.44
#